data_AF-J9F712-F1
#
_entry.id   AF-J9F712-F1
#
_cell.length_a   1.000
_cell.length_b   1.000
_cell.length_c   1.000
_cell.angle_alpha   90.00
_cell.angle_beta   90.00
_cell.angle_gamma   90.00
#
_symmetry.space_group_name_H-M   'P 1'
#
loop_
_entity.id
_entity.type
_entity.pdbx_description
1 polymer ?
#
loop_
_entity_poly.entity_id
_entity_poly.type
_entity_poly.pdbx_seq_one_letter_code
_entity_poly.pdbx_strand_id
1 'polypeptide(L)'
;VPCGTIGSGSIGRDFRGGFCKFGLRPGITEQKIGVVKANQFNPNNLWETVYQKVLCARSSVSSGRGELTSWDFSFPPDKLIYRGLYPRFWTYYSIPEFNFILCIQQVSPVIPNNYEESLLPVTLFIIDAENQSSVDLQAAVAFTFRNGTGCKKWCSESVCKSDVFEENDGFSLG
;
A
#
# COMPACT_ATOMS: atom_id res chain seq x y z
N VAL A 1 -10.10 3.60 -6.83
CA VAL A 1 -11.07 4.23 -5.90
C VAL A 1 -10.27 5.11 -4.94
N PRO A 2 -10.74 6.30 -4.52
CA PRO A 2 -9.95 7.18 -3.66
C PRO A 2 -9.83 6.66 -2.22
N CYS A 3 -8.63 6.76 -1.66
CA CYS A 3 -8.34 6.74 -0.22
C CYS A 3 -8.68 8.12 0.34
N GLY A 4 -9.49 8.19 1.38
CA GLY A 4 -9.89 9.45 2.01
C GLY A 4 -11.39 9.66 2.03
N THR A 5 -11.81 10.54 2.93
CA THR A 5 -13.20 10.76 3.27
C THR A 5 -13.63 12.16 2.81
N ILE A 6 -14.78 12.64 3.28
CA ILE A 6 -15.34 13.91 2.85
C ILE A 6 -14.50 15.05 3.44
N GLY A 7 -14.02 15.97 2.60
CA GLY A 7 -13.31 17.17 3.05
C GLY A 7 -11.87 16.95 3.55
N SER A 8 -11.43 15.70 3.78
CA SER A 8 -10.09 15.36 4.28
C SER A 8 -8.97 15.44 3.23
N GLY A 9 -9.33 15.66 1.97
CA GLY A 9 -8.45 15.37 0.84
C GLY A 9 -8.41 13.86 0.52
N SER A 10 -7.92 13.52 -0.67
CA SER A 10 -7.92 12.13 -1.15
C SER A 10 -6.63 11.73 -1.85
N ILE A 11 -6.29 10.45 -1.80
CA ILE A 11 -5.19 9.84 -2.55
C ILE A 11 -5.80 8.77 -3.45
N GLY A 12 -5.56 8.85 -4.76
CA GLY A 12 -6.01 7.79 -5.67
C GLY A 12 -5.15 6.53 -5.56
N ARG A 13 -5.77 5.35 -5.64
CA ARG A 13 -5.05 4.10 -5.94
C ARG A 13 -5.46 3.61 -7.32
N ASP A 14 -4.47 3.32 -8.17
CA ASP A 14 -4.71 2.78 -9.51
C ASP A 14 -5.05 1.29 -9.46
N PHE A 15 -5.67 0.78 -10.52
CA PHE A 15 -6.04 -0.63 -10.62
C PHE A 15 -4.82 -1.57 -10.63
N ARG A 16 -3.61 -1.04 -10.81
CA ARG A 16 -2.35 -1.80 -10.76
C ARG A 16 -1.77 -1.83 -9.35
N GLY A 17 -2.44 -1.28 -8.35
CA GLY A 17 -2.04 -1.32 -6.95
C GLY A 17 -1.23 -0.12 -6.45
N GLY A 18 -0.90 0.83 -7.33
CA GLY A 18 -0.06 1.98 -7.01
C GLY A 18 -0.81 3.23 -6.56
N PHE A 19 -0.25 3.97 -5.60
CA PHE A 19 -0.77 5.29 -5.20
C PHE A 19 -0.47 6.35 -6.26
N CYS A 20 -1.48 7.16 -6.59
CA CYS A 20 -1.45 8.21 -7.60
C CYS A 20 -2.46 9.33 -7.25
N LYS A 21 -2.51 10.42 -8.03
CA LYS A 21 -3.54 11.47 -7.92
C LYS A 21 -3.76 11.97 -6.49
N PHE A 22 -2.77 12.70 -5.95
CA PHE A 22 -2.82 13.24 -4.60
C PHE A 22 -3.63 14.54 -4.61
N GLY A 23 -4.82 14.51 -4.01
CA GLY A 23 -5.70 15.65 -3.77
C GLY A 23 -5.74 16.01 -2.29
N LEU A 24 -4.57 16.07 -1.63
CA LEU A 24 -4.44 16.40 -0.21
C LEU A 24 -4.63 17.91 0.07
N ARG A 25 -4.49 18.75 -0.96
CA ARG A 25 -4.74 20.18 -0.87
C ARG A 25 -6.10 20.49 -1.52
N PRO A 26 -7.05 21.11 -0.80
CA PRO A 26 -8.33 21.49 -1.38
C PRO A 26 -8.14 22.31 -2.66
N GLY A 27 -8.85 21.94 -3.73
CA GLY A 27 -8.77 22.61 -5.03
C GLY A 27 -7.53 22.30 -5.88
N ILE A 28 -6.56 21.53 -5.37
CA ILE A 28 -5.34 21.16 -6.12
C ILE A 28 -5.28 19.63 -6.21
N THR A 29 -5.45 19.10 -7.43
CA THR A 29 -5.14 17.69 -7.69
C THR A 29 -3.75 17.59 -8.28
N GLU A 30 -2.80 17.08 -7.50
CA GLU A 30 -1.44 16.82 -7.95
C GLU A 30 -1.42 15.52 -8.77
N GLN A 31 -1.70 15.64 -10.08
CA GLN A 31 -1.65 14.53 -11.03
C GLN A 31 -0.23 14.35 -11.57
N LYS A 32 0.63 13.66 -10.83
CA LYS A 32 1.80 13.02 -11.44
C LYS A 32 1.51 11.53 -11.62
N ILE A 33 1.60 11.05 -12.86
CA ILE A 33 1.41 9.65 -13.26
C ILE A 33 2.65 8.80 -12.85
N GLY A 34 3.25 9.10 -11.70
CA GLY A 34 4.31 8.31 -11.10
C GLY A 34 3.77 7.64 -9.86
N VAL A 35 3.61 6.31 -9.89
CA VAL A 35 3.28 5.55 -8.69
C VAL A 35 4.41 5.78 -7.68
N VAL A 36 4.05 6.16 -6.46
CA VAL A 36 5.02 6.20 -5.35
C VAL A 36 5.40 4.76 -5.04
N LYS A 37 6.65 4.44 -5.33
CA LYS A 37 7.20 3.10 -5.19
C LYS A 37 7.64 2.94 -3.74
N ALA A 38 6.94 2.13 -2.97
CA ALA A 38 7.36 1.69 -1.65
C ALA A 38 6.55 0.38 -1.32
N ASN A 39 7.16 -0.78 -0.89
CA ASN A 39 6.75 -1.93 -0.03
C ASN A 39 7.83 -3.06 -0.01
N GLN A 40 8.28 -3.52 1.17
CA GLN A 40 9.25 -4.64 1.41
C GLN A 40 8.88 -5.50 2.65
N PHE A 41 9.24 -6.79 2.66
CA PHE A 41 9.37 -7.65 3.85
C PHE A 41 10.79 -7.99 4.19
N ASN A 42 11.07 -8.11 5.50
CA ASN A 42 12.10 -9.01 5.99
C ASN A 42 11.66 -9.56 7.36
N PRO A 43 11.56 -10.88 7.57
CA PRO A 43 11.64 -11.44 8.90
C PRO A 43 13.07 -11.93 9.13
N ASN A 44 13.71 -11.36 10.14
CA ASN A 44 14.96 -11.88 10.67
C ASN A 44 14.63 -13.12 11.51
N ASN A 45 14.97 -14.30 10.99
CA ASN A 45 15.53 -15.48 11.68
C ASN A 45 15.00 -16.81 11.07
N LEU A 46 15.94 -17.56 10.49
CA LEU A 46 15.93 -19.00 10.19
C LEU A 46 15.26 -19.53 8.91
N TRP A 47 14.68 -18.70 8.03
CA TRP A 47 14.03 -19.19 6.80
C TRP A 47 14.54 -18.48 5.55
N GLU A 48 14.80 -19.22 4.47
CA GLU A 48 15.22 -18.69 3.18
C GLU A 48 14.02 -18.02 2.48
N THR A 49 14.19 -16.76 2.04
CA THR A 49 13.14 -16.03 1.32
C THR A 49 12.91 -16.64 -0.06
N VAL A 50 11.81 -17.37 -0.23
CA VAL A 50 11.46 -18.04 -1.48
C VAL A 50 10.77 -17.14 -2.50
N TYR A 51 10.12 -16.05 -2.05
CA TYR A 51 9.39 -15.13 -2.93
C TYR A 51 9.32 -13.71 -2.37
N GLN A 52 9.68 -12.72 -3.20
CA GLN A 52 9.60 -11.31 -2.84
C GLN A 52 9.30 -10.45 -4.08
N LYS A 53 8.15 -9.76 -4.08
CA LYS A 53 7.77 -8.82 -5.14
C LYS A 53 7.01 -7.61 -4.60
N VAL A 54 7.10 -6.49 -5.30
CA VAL A 54 6.24 -5.33 -5.08
C VAL A 54 4.86 -5.64 -5.63
N LEU A 55 3.83 -5.48 -4.80
CA LEU A 55 2.42 -5.69 -5.15
C LEU A 55 1.85 -4.58 -6.06
N CYS A 56 2.54 -4.33 -7.18
CA CYS A 56 2.15 -3.37 -8.20
C CYS A 56 2.44 -3.91 -9.59
N ALA A 57 1.40 -4.07 -10.41
CA ALA A 57 1.49 -4.57 -11.79
C ALA A 57 1.90 -3.47 -12.80
N ARG A 58 2.68 -2.47 -12.37
CA ARG A 58 3.15 -1.41 -13.25
C ARG A 58 4.46 -1.85 -13.89
N SER A 59 4.47 -1.95 -15.22
CA SER A 59 5.69 -2.21 -15.99
C SER A 59 6.78 -1.20 -15.61
N SER A 60 7.89 -1.73 -15.10
CA SER A 60 9.07 -0.98 -14.69
C SER A 60 9.91 -0.54 -15.89
N VAL A 61 9.27 -0.04 -16.96
CA VAL A 61 10.00 0.70 -17.99
C VAL A 61 10.55 1.94 -17.29
N SER A 62 11.81 1.79 -16.89
CA SER A 62 12.71 2.73 -16.27
C SER A 62 12.26 4.18 -16.44
N SER A 63 11.60 4.73 -15.43
CA SER A 63 11.82 6.14 -15.15
C SER A 63 13.32 6.21 -14.85
N GLY A 64 14.15 6.71 -15.77
CA GLY A 64 15.63 6.68 -15.73
C GLY A 64 16.32 7.40 -14.56
N ARG A 65 15.70 7.38 -13.37
CA ARG A 65 16.23 7.77 -12.07
C ARG A 65 16.36 6.49 -11.27
N GLY A 66 17.59 6.12 -10.88
CA GLY A 66 17.94 4.90 -10.15
C GLY A 66 17.40 4.80 -8.71
N GLU A 67 16.14 5.15 -8.49
CA GLU A 67 15.44 5.03 -7.22
C GLU A 67 14.84 3.63 -7.09
N LEU A 68 15.12 2.94 -5.97
CA LEU A 68 14.58 1.61 -5.62
C LEU A 68 14.92 0.51 -6.64
N THR A 69 16.16 0.50 -7.11
CA THR A 69 16.65 -0.49 -8.09
C THR A 69 16.73 -1.91 -7.53
N SER A 70 16.86 -2.07 -6.21
CA SER A 70 16.87 -3.38 -5.55
C SER A 70 15.50 -4.03 -5.42
N TRP A 71 14.44 -3.38 -5.92
CA TRP A 71 13.07 -3.81 -5.71
C TRP A 71 12.48 -4.44 -6.97
N ASP A 72 11.79 -5.56 -6.78
CA ASP A 72 11.20 -6.30 -7.88
C ASP A 72 9.77 -5.81 -8.19
N PHE A 73 9.64 -5.02 -9.25
CA PHE A 73 8.34 -4.53 -9.77
C PHE A 73 7.74 -5.44 -10.86
N SER A 74 8.27 -6.65 -11.06
CA SER A 74 7.84 -7.56 -12.12
C SER A 74 6.58 -8.36 -11.79
N PHE A 75 5.70 -7.88 -10.89
CA PHE A 75 4.47 -8.60 -10.56
C PHE A 75 3.59 -8.76 -11.82
N PRO A 76 3.20 -10.00 -12.19
CA PRO A 76 2.51 -10.28 -13.44
C PRO A 76 1.10 -9.63 -13.46
N PRO A 77 0.78 -8.80 -14.46
CA PRO A 77 -0.51 -8.12 -14.53
C PRO A 77 -1.72 -9.05 -14.66
N ASP A 78 -1.55 -10.23 -15.27
CA ASP A 78 -2.61 -11.24 -15.43
C ASP A 78 -2.98 -11.95 -14.12
N LYS A 79 -2.13 -11.85 -13.09
CA LYS A 79 -2.38 -12.40 -11.75
C LYS A 79 -2.95 -11.38 -10.77
N LEU A 80 -3.27 -10.18 -11.26
CA LEU A 80 -3.88 -9.11 -10.48
C LEU A 80 -5.33 -8.92 -10.89
N ILE A 81 -6.24 -9.01 -9.91
CA ILE A 81 -7.66 -8.70 -10.12
C ILE A 81 -8.03 -7.52 -9.23
N TYR A 82 -8.56 -6.46 -9.83
CA TYR A 82 -9.06 -5.28 -9.12
C TYR A 82 -10.58 -5.21 -9.20
N ARG A 83 -11.24 -5.01 -8.06
CA ARG A 83 -12.70 -4.79 -7.97
C ARG A 83 -12.98 -3.58 -7.10
N GLY A 84 -13.71 -2.60 -7.61
CA GLY A 84 -14.07 -1.39 -6.87
C GLY A 84 -15.57 -1.23 -6.71
N LEU A 85 -16.02 -1.00 -5.48
CA LEU A 85 -17.39 -0.62 -5.14
C LEU A 85 -17.33 0.40 -4.01
N TYR A 86 -17.27 1.68 -4.36
CA TYR A 86 -17.10 2.77 -3.39
C TYR A 86 -18.09 2.64 -2.22
N PRO A 87 -17.64 2.78 -0.96
CA PRO A 87 -16.32 3.29 -0.54
C PRO A 87 -15.26 2.20 -0.30
N ARG A 88 -15.50 0.98 -0.80
CA ARG A 88 -14.62 -0.17 -0.68
C ARG A 88 -13.99 -0.56 -2.01
N PHE A 89 -12.86 -1.22 -1.95
CA PHE A 89 -12.33 -1.94 -3.10
C PHE A 89 -11.37 -3.03 -2.67
N TRP A 90 -11.14 -3.97 -3.57
CA TRP A 90 -10.35 -5.15 -3.36
C TRP A 90 -9.33 -5.28 -4.47
N THR A 91 -8.10 -5.59 -4.10
CA THR A 91 -7.07 -6.03 -5.02
C THR A 91 -6.63 -7.43 -4.63
N TYR A 92 -6.83 -8.38 -5.52
CA TYR A 92 -6.40 -9.76 -5.36
C TYR A 92 -5.09 -9.97 -6.11
N TYR A 93 -4.13 -10.57 -5.43
CA TYR A 93 -2.85 -10.97 -5.95
C TYR A 93 -2.77 -12.50 -5.85
N SER A 94 -2.81 -13.17 -6.99
CA SER A 94 -2.62 -14.62 -7.06
C SER A 94 -1.13 -14.92 -7.25
N ILE A 95 -0.61 -15.83 -6.44
CA ILE A 95 0.76 -16.35 -6.54
C ILE A 95 0.65 -17.87 -6.77
N PRO A 96 0.45 -18.30 -8.04
CA PRO A 96 0.19 -19.70 -8.36
C PRO A 96 1.33 -20.64 -7.98
N GLU A 97 2.56 -20.15 -7.99
CA GLU A 97 3.76 -20.93 -7.67
C GLU A 97 3.72 -21.52 -6.26
N PHE A 98 3.01 -20.85 -5.34
CA PHE A 98 2.85 -21.26 -3.94
C PHE A 98 1.41 -21.58 -3.57
N ASN A 99 0.50 -21.64 -4.56
CA ASN A 99 -0.95 -21.75 -4.35
C ASN A 99 -1.46 -20.80 -3.25
N PHE A 100 -1.02 -19.54 -3.33
CA PHE A 100 -1.28 -18.52 -2.31
C PHE A 100 -2.02 -17.34 -2.92
N ILE A 101 -3.01 -16.83 -2.17
CA ILE A 101 -3.81 -15.68 -2.59
C ILE A 101 -3.72 -14.61 -1.51
N LEU A 102 -3.40 -13.39 -1.92
CA LEU A 102 -3.43 -12.22 -1.05
C LEU A 102 -4.52 -11.26 -1.51
N CYS A 103 -5.45 -10.92 -0.63
CA CYS A 103 -6.42 -9.86 -0.84
C CYS A 103 -6.05 -8.63 -0.02
N ILE A 104 -6.02 -7.47 -0.65
CA ILE A 104 -5.97 -6.19 0.05
C ILE A 104 -7.30 -5.48 -0.18
N GLN A 105 -8.13 -5.45 0.85
CA GLN A 105 -9.33 -4.64 0.89
C GLN A 105 -8.98 -3.25 1.42
N GLN A 106 -9.29 -2.22 0.63
CA GLN A 106 -9.22 -0.85 1.08
C GLN A 106 -10.63 -0.32 1.38
N VAL A 107 -10.75 0.40 2.51
CA VAL A 107 -12.01 1.04 2.93
C VAL A 107 -11.75 2.50 3.31
N SER A 108 -12.50 3.40 2.69
CA SER A 108 -12.63 4.79 3.16
C SER A 108 -13.93 4.89 3.98
N PRO A 109 -13.93 5.30 5.25
CA PRO A 109 -15.17 5.37 6.03
C PRO A 109 -16.02 6.54 5.55
N VAL A 110 -16.92 6.28 4.60
CA VAL A 110 -17.92 7.25 4.14
C VAL A 110 -19.29 6.65 4.42
N ILE A 111 -19.84 7.06 5.56
CA ILE A 111 -21.00 6.47 6.20
C ILE A 111 -22.15 7.48 6.11
N PRO A 112 -23.27 7.13 5.44
CA PRO A 112 -24.43 8.01 5.38
C PRO A 112 -24.89 8.45 6.76
N ASN A 113 -25.20 9.74 6.92
CA ASN A 113 -25.66 10.36 8.17
C ASN A 113 -24.66 10.34 9.35
N ASN A 114 -23.41 9.91 9.16
CA ASN A 114 -22.34 10.05 10.16
C ASN A 114 -21.27 11.02 9.63
N TYR A 115 -21.36 12.28 10.06
CA TYR A 115 -20.44 13.34 9.65
C TYR A 115 -19.22 13.49 10.56
N GLU A 116 -19.09 12.68 11.60
CA GLU A 116 -17.90 12.71 12.45
C GLU A 116 -16.84 11.79 11.86
N GLU A 117 -17.18 10.52 11.68
CA GLU A 117 -16.28 9.51 11.11
C GLU A 117 -16.01 9.75 9.63
N SER A 118 -17.00 10.24 8.88
CA SER A 118 -16.87 10.52 7.45
C SER A 118 -16.04 11.75 7.12
N LEU A 119 -15.48 12.44 8.12
CA LEU A 119 -14.54 13.55 7.94
C LEU A 119 -13.09 13.18 8.34
N LEU A 120 -12.88 12.00 8.91
CA LEU A 120 -11.55 11.59 9.38
C LEU A 120 -10.61 11.36 8.19
N PRO A 121 -9.37 11.87 8.21
CA PRO A 121 -8.37 11.67 7.16
C PRO A 121 -7.76 10.26 7.23
N VAL A 122 -8.60 9.22 7.23
CA VAL A 122 -8.21 7.83 7.44
C VAL A 122 -8.63 6.94 6.27
N THR A 123 -7.88 5.87 6.06
CA THR A 123 -8.21 4.79 5.13
C THR A 123 -7.70 3.50 5.74
N LEU A 124 -8.54 2.47 5.73
CA LEU A 124 -8.20 1.16 6.25
C LEU A 124 -7.71 0.27 5.12
N PHE A 125 -6.66 -0.50 5.38
CA PHE A 125 -6.19 -1.59 4.54
C PHE A 125 -6.33 -2.89 5.34
N ILE A 126 -7.31 -3.70 4.97
CA ILE A 126 -7.55 -5.03 5.53
C ILE A 126 -6.87 -6.02 4.60
N ILE A 127 -6.06 -6.89 5.17
CA ILE A 127 -5.21 -7.82 4.43
C ILE A 127 -5.66 -9.23 4.79
N ASP A 128 -6.14 -9.97 3.79
CA ASP A 128 -6.49 -11.38 3.92
C ASP A 128 -5.48 -12.22 3.14
N ALA A 129 -4.94 -13.24 3.80
CA ALA A 129 -3.95 -14.15 3.23
C ALA A 129 -4.51 -15.58 3.27
N GLU A 130 -4.61 -16.21 2.10
CA GLU A 130 -5.14 -17.57 1.94
C GLU A 130 -4.06 -18.48 1.40
N ASN A 131 -3.64 -19.45 2.22
CA ASN A 131 -2.75 -20.52 1.81
C ASN A 131 -3.58 -21.74 1.41
N GLN A 132 -3.61 -22.05 0.10
CA GLN A 132 -4.30 -23.23 -0.43
C GLN A 132 -3.32 -24.38 -0.73
N SER A 133 -2.05 -24.23 -0.36
CA SER A 133 -1.05 -25.27 -0.53
C SER A 133 -1.12 -26.32 0.59
N SER A 134 -0.40 -27.42 0.41
CA SER A 134 -0.23 -28.45 1.44
C SER A 134 0.95 -28.17 2.37
N VAL A 135 1.60 -27.01 2.26
CA VAL A 135 2.82 -26.65 2.99
C VAL A 135 2.55 -25.42 3.84
N ASP A 136 3.12 -25.38 5.04
CA ASP A 136 3.03 -24.21 5.89
C ASP A 136 3.89 -23.08 5.30
N LEU A 137 3.25 -21.93 5.05
CA LEU A 137 3.90 -20.74 4.50
C LEU A 137 3.93 -19.65 5.56
N GLN A 138 5.10 -19.03 5.73
CA GLN A 138 5.22 -17.81 6.50
C GLN A 138 5.07 -16.61 5.56
N ALA A 139 3.99 -15.84 5.75
CA ALA A 139 3.70 -14.65 4.97
C ALA A 139 3.82 -13.40 5.83
N ALA A 140 4.19 -12.30 5.20
CA ALA A 140 4.25 -11.00 5.85
C ALA A 140 3.89 -9.90 4.83
N VAL A 141 3.17 -8.84 5.25
CA VAL A 141 2.62 -7.76 4.36
C VAL A 141 2.86 -6.34 4.88
N ALA A 142 3.39 -5.45 4.01
CA ALA A 142 4.20 -4.28 4.39
C ALA A 142 3.64 -3.11 3.69
N PHE A 143 3.53 -2.08 4.50
CA PHE A 143 3.04 -0.82 4.07
C PHE A 143 4.16 0.19 4.22
N THR A 144 4.55 0.77 3.10
CA THR A 144 5.53 1.84 3.07
C THR A 144 4.95 2.99 2.26
N PHE A 145 5.21 4.19 2.75
CA PHE A 145 4.62 5.39 2.20
C PHE A 145 5.67 6.48 2.21
N ARG A 146 5.87 7.13 1.06
CA ARG A 146 6.83 8.22 0.98
C ARG A 146 6.27 9.43 1.73
N ASN A 147 7.11 10.09 2.52
CA ASN A 147 6.79 11.39 3.10
C ASN A 147 6.56 12.46 2.00
N GLY A 148 5.44 13.18 2.09
CA GLY A 148 5.10 14.32 1.24
C GLY A 148 3.82 14.14 0.42
N THR A 149 3.51 15.14 -0.42
CA THR A 149 2.25 15.21 -1.19
C THR A 149 2.34 14.64 -2.61
N GLY A 150 3.52 14.17 -3.03
CA GLY A 150 3.79 13.78 -4.43
C GLY A 150 4.29 14.93 -5.32
N CYS A 151 4.34 16.17 -4.83
CA CYS A 151 4.89 17.32 -5.55
C CYS A 151 6.36 17.61 -5.20
N LYS A 152 7.23 17.62 -6.22
CA LYS A 152 8.65 17.99 -6.09
C LYS A 152 8.91 19.35 -5.42
N LYS A 153 7.99 20.32 -5.55
CA LYS A 153 8.12 21.66 -4.94
C LYS A 153 8.08 21.64 -3.41
N TRP A 154 7.43 20.63 -2.83
CA TRP A 154 7.26 20.45 -1.39
C TRP A 154 8.12 19.30 -0.86
N CYS A 155 8.98 18.72 -1.71
CA CYS A 155 9.91 17.66 -1.34
C CYS A 155 11.25 18.28 -0.92
N SER A 156 11.37 18.75 0.32
CA SER A 156 12.67 19.17 0.88
C SER A 156 13.31 18.14 1.81
N GLU A 157 12.67 16.99 2.04
CA GLU A 157 13.17 16.00 3.00
C GLU A 157 13.73 14.78 2.27
N SER A 158 15.04 14.81 2.01
CA SER A 158 15.82 13.70 1.47
C SER A 158 16.28 12.71 2.53
N VAL A 159 15.78 12.81 3.76
CA VAL A 159 16.24 12.01 4.90
C VAL A 159 15.28 10.85 5.11
N CYS A 160 15.64 9.67 4.61
CA CYS A 160 15.02 8.43 5.06
C CYS A 160 15.43 8.22 6.52
N LYS A 161 14.46 8.22 7.44
CA LYS A 161 14.63 7.77 8.82
C LYS A 161 13.92 6.43 8.99
N SER A 162 14.53 5.52 9.72
CA SER A 162 13.94 4.27 10.18
C SER A 162 14.03 4.26 11.69
N ASP A 163 12.90 4.27 12.36
CA ASP A 163 12.81 4.09 13.81
C ASP A 163 12.09 2.77 14.08
N VAL A 164 12.60 1.99 15.03
CA VAL A 164 11.93 0.77 15.48
C VAL A 164 10.75 1.20 16.35
N PHE A 165 9.56 0.75 16.00
CA PHE A 165 8.38 0.98 16.83
C PHE A 165 8.42 0.00 18.01
N GLU A 166 8.92 0.46 19.15
CA GLU A 166 8.80 -0.29 20.41
C GLU A 166 7.42 -0.01 21.01
N GLU A 167 6.56 -1.01 21.00
CA GLU A 167 5.31 -0.98 21.75
C GLU A 167 5.68 -1.14 23.23
N ASN A 168 5.77 -0.01 23.94
CA ASN A 168 5.86 -0.03 25.40
C ASN A 168 4.50 -0.52 25.92
N ASP A 169 4.39 -1.84 26.11
CA ASP A 169 3.34 -2.44 26.94
C ASP A 169 3.51 -1.92 28.37
N GLY A 170 2.89 -0.77 28.63
CA GLY A 170 2.79 -0.14 29.93
C GLY A 170 1.87 -0.92 30.86
N PHE A 171 2.28 -2.13 31.25
CA PHE A 171 1.79 -2.80 32.45
C PHE A 171 2.92 -2.89 33.47
N SER A 172 3.28 -1.73 34.03
CA SER A 172 3.93 -1.69 35.34
C SER A 172 2.85 -1.93 36.40
N LEU A 173 2.70 -3.18 36.82
CA LEU A 173 2.13 -3.52 38.12
C LEU A 173 3.12 -3.06 39.20
N GLY A 174 2.77 -1.97 39.87
CA GLY A 174 3.37 -1.51 41.12
C GLY A 174 2.28 -1.30 42.16
#